data_AF-A0AAE9MEY5-F1
#
_entry.id   AF-A0AAE9MEY5-F1
#
_cell.length_a   1.000
_cell.length_b   1.000
_cell.length_c   1.000
_cell.angle_alpha   90.00
_cell.angle_beta   90.00
_cell.angle_gamma   90.00
#
_symmetry.space_group_name_H-M   'P 1'
#
loop_
_entity.id
_entity.type
_entity.pdbx_description
1 polymer ?
#
loop_
_entity_poly.entity_id
_entity_poly.type
_entity_poly.pdbx_seq_one_letter_code
_entity_poly.pdbx_strand_id
1 'polypeptide(L)'
;MKVHNLNNPHLRMRVSTQGACLLGLEDDKGRPLLRDTDSEAPWQPGQSALFPMLPLANRVAGNGFELWGVAQPLPESDADPNFFLHGEGWLRPWQTVAQTGSSVTLQLTGHNGPFHYLAEIDYRLQGTSLVVRIGLTHLGEAPCLYGAGFHPFFWRDEQTRLRFLASGVWQEGADHLPTRWSSALAPNLDFRQWRRPQGWLNHCYGGWRGQAEIEHPARRQGLQISSDGGFLMLYQPDEGSGFVCLEPQSHAANAHHMAGHPGLRLLARGDRMSLGMTISLLATP
;
A
#
# COMPACT_ATOMS: atom_id res chain seq x y z
N MET A 1 2.90 21.67 -6.27
CA MET A 1 2.50 20.26 -6.48
C MET A 1 1.39 20.22 -7.53
N LYS A 2 1.52 19.44 -8.61
CA LYS A 2 0.44 19.30 -9.61
C LYS A 2 -0.57 18.25 -9.12
N VAL A 3 -1.85 18.55 -9.23
CA VAL A 3 -2.96 17.65 -8.84
C VAL A 3 -3.87 17.40 -10.03
N HIS A 4 -4.18 16.14 -10.27
CA HIS A 4 -5.11 15.65 -11.28
C HIS A 4 -6.45 15.36 -10.63
N ASN A 5 -7.50 16.06 -11.06
CA ASN A 5 -8.87 15.79 -10.64
C ASN A 5 -9.52 14.88 -11.69
N LEU A 6 -9.90 13.68 -11.29
CA LEU A 6 -10.41 12.63 -12.18
C LEU A 6 -11.76 12.16 -11.65
N ASN A 7 -12.69 11.89 -12.55
CA ASN A 7 -14.02 11.46 -12.16
C ASN A 7 -14.67 10.56 -13.20
N ASN A 8 -15.68 9.83 -12.76
CA ASN A 8 -16.67 9.17 -13.60
C ASN A 8 -18.05 9.35 -12.92
N PRO A 9 -19.14 8.72 -13.43
CA PRO A 9 -20.46 8.88 -12.81
C PRO A 9 -20.59 8.39 -11.36
N HIS A 10 -19.65 7.61 -10.84
CA HIS A 10 -19.73 6.96 -9.52
C HIS A 10 -18.68 7.43 -8.51
N LEU A 11 -17.51 7.85 -8.99
CA LEU A 11 -16.35 8.12 -8.15
C LEU A 11 -15.65 9.40 -8.59
N ARG A 12 -15.05 10.08 -7.63
CA ARG A 12 -14.15 11.22 -7.83
C ARG A 12 -12.85 10.95 -7.08
N MET A 13 -11.73 11.27 -7.70
CA MET A 13 -10.42 11.11 -7.10
C MET A 13 -9.48 12.27 -7.44
N ARG A 14 -8.55 12.53 -6.53
CA ARG A 14 -7.51 13.56 -6.69
C ARG A 14 -6.14 12.90 -6.60
N VAL A 15 -5.33 12.96 -7.66
CA VAL A 15 -3.99 12.33 -7.71
C VAL A 15 -2.93 13.41 -7.77
N SER A 16 -2.00 13.40 -6.82
CA SER A 16 -0.83 14.29 -6.80
C SER A 16 0.31 13.70 -7.63
N THR A 17 1.04 14.56 -8.35
CA THR A 17 2.33 14.15 -8.92
C THR A 17 3.45 14.05 -7.88
N GLN A 18 3.27 14.60 -6.67
CA GLN A 18 4.19 14.37 -5.57
C GLN A 18 3.87 13.02 -4.91
N GLY A 19 4.83 12.11 -4.92
CA GLY A 19 4.69 10.77 -4.38
C GLY A 19 3.77 9.83 -5.17
N ALA A 20 3.22 10.31 -6.29
CA ALA A 20 2.08 9.68 -6.96
C ALA A 20 0.90 9.40 -6.02
N CYS A 21 0.73 10.21 -4.97
CA CYS A 21 -0.25 9.93 -3.92
C CYS A 21 -1.68 10.27 -4.37
N LEU A 22 -2.64 9.47 -3.93
CA LEU A 22 -4.04 9.86 -3.96
C LEU A 22 -4.33 10.77 -2.76
N LEU A 23 -4.94 11.92 -3.01
CA LEU A 23 -5.29 12.89 -1.98
C LEU A 23 -6.70 12.66 -1.42
N GLY A 24 -7.56 12.00 -2.18
CA GLY A 24 -8.92 11.66 -1.79
C GLY A 24 -9.59 10.75 -2.80
N LEU A 25 -10.52 9.93 -2.31
CA LEU A 25 -11.42 9.09 -3.10
C LEU A 25 -12.81 9.12 -2.46
N GLU A 26 -13.79 9.58 -3.21
CA GLU A 26 -15.18 9.73 -2.75
C GLU A 26 -16.16 9.18 -3.78
N ASP A 27 -17.35 8.83 -3.30
CA ASP A 27 -18.46 8.43 -4.16
C ASP A 27 -19.22 9.62 -4.77
N ASP A 28 -20.21 9.31 -5.59
CA ASP A 28 -21.08 10.28 -6.25
C ASP A 28 -21.87 11.18 -5.29
N LYS A 29 -21.98 10.79 -4.01
CA LYS A 29 -22.61 11.53 -2.93
C LYS A 29 -21.61 12.33 -2.08
N GLY A 30 -20.33 12.33 -2.44
CA GLY A 30 -19.26 12.99 -1.69
C GLY A 30 -18.91 12.30 -0.37
N ARG A 31 -19.26 11.01 -0.21
CA ARG A 31 -18.85 10.24 0.98
C ARG A 31 -17.43 9.70 0.74
N PRO A 32 -16.47 9.95 1.64
CA PRO A 32 -15.11 9.46 1.47
C PRO A 32 -15.04 7.94 1.63
N LEU A 33 -14.39 7.27 0.68
CA LEU A 33 -13.97 5.87 0.78
C LEU A 33 -12.63 5.77 1.53
N LEU A 34 -11.73 6.70 1.23
CA LEU A 34 -10.45 6.86 1.90
C LEU A 34 -10.44 8.16 2.71
N ARG A 35 -9.61 8.23 3.74
CA ARG A 35 -9.31 9.47 4.48
C ARG A 35 -8.93 10.55 3.47
N ASP A 36 -9.54 11.71 3.63
CA ASP A 36 -9.24 12.86 2.78
C ASP A 36 -8.01 13.63 3.29
N THR A 37 -7.24 14.21 2.37
CA THR A 37 -6.09 15.05 2.74
C THR A 37 -6.59 16.40 3.25
N ASP A 38 -6.09 16.83 4.41
CA ASP A 38 -6.31 18.18 4.93
C ASP A 38 -5.52 19.20 4.10
N SER A 39 -6.24 20.11 3.42
CA SER A 39 -5.64 21.14 2.58
C SER A 39 -5.00 22.29 3.37
N GLU A 40 -5.35 22.45 4.64
CA GLU A 40 -4.82 23.51 5.51
C GLU A 40 -3.53 23.09 6.20
N ALA A 41 -3.26 21.77 6.28
CA ALA A 41 -2.04 21.24 6.87
C ALA A 41 -0.85 21.28 5.88
N PRO A 42 0.39 21.46 6.38
CA PRO A 42 1.58 21.31 5.55
C PRO A 42 1.64 19.91 4.94
N TRP A 43 1.73 19.83 3.61
CA TRP A 43 1.73 18.57 2.88
C TRP A 43 2.82 17.61 3.35
N GLN A 44 2.41 16.41 3.76
CA GLN A 44 3.29 15.25 3.94
C GLN A 44 2.68 14.04 3.24
N PRO A 45 3.48 13.19 2.55
CA PRO A 45 2.96 11.99 1.88
C PRO A 45 2.15 11.05 2.79
N GLY A 46 2.50 10.95 4.08
CA GLY A 46 1.76 10.17 5.07
C GLY A 46 0.36 10.71 5.42
N GLN A 47 0.03 11.92 5.00
CA GLN A 47 -1.31 12.54 5.15
C GLN A 47 -2.21 12.29 3.93
N SER A 48 -1.69 11.63 2.89
CA SER A 48 -2.47 11.27 1.70
C SER A 48 -3.57 10.24 2.00
N ALA A 49 -4.46 10.04 1.04
CA ALA A 49 -5.47 8.99 1.07
C ALA A 49 -4.88 7.61 0.70
N LEU A 50 -3.87 7.59 -0.16
CA LEU A 50 -3.13 6.39 -0.58
C LEU A 50 -1.77 6.81 -1.15
N PHE A 51 -0.69 6.13 -0.77
CA PHE A 51 0.59 6.22 -1.47
C PHE A 51 1.11 4.86 -1.94
N PRO A 52 1.87 4.79 -3.05
CA PRO A 52 2.53 3.58 -3.50
C PRO A 52 3.82 3.32 -2.71
N MET A 53 4.10 2.05 -2.42
CA MET A 53 5.32 1.60 -1.75
C MET A 53 6.21 0.92 -2.77
N LEU A 54 7.36 1.52 -3.09
CA LEU A 54 8.33 1.03 -4.06
C LEU A 54 9.70 1.69 -3.85
N PRO A 55 10.82 0.99 -4.10
CA PRO A 55 10.93 -0.35 -4.71
C PRO A 55 10.79 -1.52 -3.72
N LEU A 56 10.31 -1.26 -2.49
CA LEU A 56 9.95 -2.26 -1.50
C LEU A 56 8.80 -1.74 -0.63
N ALA A 57 8.11 -2.64 0.07
CA ALA A 57 7.16 -2.29 1.12
C ALA A 57 7.74 -2.54 2.52
N ASN A 58 7.30 -1.73 3.49
CA ASN A 58 7.64 -1.83 4.90
C ASN A 58 9.15 -1.64 5.16
N ARG A 59 9.69 -2.29 6.19
CA ARG A 59 11.07 -2.17 6.69
C ARG A 59 11.88 -3.42 6.37
N VAL A 60 13.19 -3.24 6.34
CA VAL A 60 14.19 -4.32 6.29
C VAL A 60 15.07 -4.18 7.51
N ALA A 61 15.17 -5.24 8.32
CA ALA A 61 15.95 -5.23 9.54
C ALA A 61 17.42 -4.90 9.23
N GLY A 62 18.06 -4.11 10.10
CA GLY A 62 19.46 -3.67 9.90
C GLY A 62 19.67 -2.71 8.71
N ASN A 63 18.59 -2.18 8.12
CA ASN A 63 18.61 -1.28 6.97
C ASN A 63 19.46 -1.77 5.79
N GLY A 64 19.41 -3.08 5.53
CA GLY A 64 20.22 -3.72 4.51
C GLY A 64 19.89 -5.20 4.39
N PHE A 65 20.29 -5.80 3.29
CA PHE A 65 20.15 -7.25 3.09
C PHE A 65 21.38 -7.81 2.39
N GLU A 66 21.47 -9.13 2.30
CA GLU A 66 22.54 -9.80 1.57
C GLU A 66 21.99 -10.42 0.28
N LEU A 67 22.73 -10.29 -0.81
CA LEU A 67 22.47 -11.00 -2.05
C LEU A 67 23.75 -11.73 -2.47
N TRP A 68 23.69 -13.06 -2.52
CA TRP A 68 24.84 -13.93 -2.87
C TRP A 68 26.13 -13.65 -2.08
N GLY A 69 26.04 -13.45 -0.76
CA GLY A 69 27.20 -13.13 0.08
C GLY A 69 27.64 -11.68 0.04
N VAL A 70 26.97 -10.81 -0.74
CA VAL A 70 27.30 -9.40 -0.86
C VAL A 70 26.28 -8.54 -0.13
N ALA A 71 26.74 -7.73 0.82
CA ALA A 71 25.90 -6.78 1.53
C ALA A 71 25.34 -5.69 0.59
N GLN A 72 24.04 -5.46 0.69
CA GLN A 72 23.26 -4.47 -0.01
C GLN A 72 22.71 -3.47 1.02
N PRO A 73 23.44 -2.40 1.35
CA PRO A 73 22.94 -1.38 2.26
C PRO A 73 21.75 -0.66 1.62
N LEU A 74 20.72 -0.39 2.40
CA LEU A 74 19.60 0.43 1.96
C LEU A 74 19.87 1.91 2.26
N PRO A 75 19.27 2.83 1.49
CA PRO A 75 19.41 4.27 1.71
C PRO A 75 18.88 4.71 3.07
N GLU A 76 19.26 5.93 3.48
CA GLU A 76 18.58 6.64 4.56
C GLU A 76 17.18 7.09 4.11
N SER A 77 16.29 7.32 5.08
CA SER A 77 14.91 7.73 4.85
C SER A 77 14.53 8.84 5.80
N ASP A 78 14.02 9.95 5.27
CA ASP A 78 13.48 11.04 6.09
C ASP A 78 12.20 10.62 6.86
N ALA A 79 11.56 9.54 6.45
CA ALA A 79 10.30 9.06 7.04
C ALA A 79 10.49 8.16 8.26
N ASP A 80 11.69 7.59 8.45
CA ASP A 80 12.00 6.72 9.59
C ASP A 80 13.51 6.80 9.87
N PRO A 81 13.92 7.18 11.09
CA PRO A 81 15.33 7.46 11.41
C PRO A 81 16.22 6.22 11.34
N ASN A 82 15.63 5.02 11.37
CA ASN A 82 16.37 3.76 11.46
C ASN A 82 16.30 2.93 10.18
N PHE A 83 15.23 3.08 9.38
CA PHE A 83 14.98 2.19 8.24
C PHE A 83 14.54 2.92 6.97
N PHE A 84 14.95 2.37 5.83
CA PHE A 84 14.42 2.69 4.51
C PHE A 84 12.97 2.22 4.40
N LEU A 85 12.05 3.08 4.84
CA LEU A 85 10.63 2.76 4.99
C LEU A 85 9.86 2.98 3.68
N HIS A 86 9.25 1.91 3.16
CA HIS A 86 8.38 1.93 1.96
C HIS A 86 9.05 2.38 0.65
N GLY A 87 10.38 2.46 0.66
CA GLY A 87 11.15 3.00 -0.45
C GLY A 87 10.96 4.51 -0.63
N GLU A 88 11.23 5.00 -1.84
CA GLU A 88 11.24 6.44 -2.13
C GLU A 88 10.08 6.89 -3.03
N GLY A 89 9.33 5.97 -3.64
CA GLY A 89 8.29 6.31 -4.62
C GLY A 89 7.28 7.33 -4.10
N TRP A 90 6.80 7.14 -2.87
CA TRP A 90 5.88 8.04 -2.18
C TRP A 90 6.47 9.40 -1.77
N LEU A 91 7.79 9.56 -1.81
CA LEU A 91 8.48 10.81 -1.41
C LEU A 91 8.90 11.65 -2.62
N ARG A 92 9.04 11.04 -3.80
CA ARG A 92 9.63 11.66 -4.99
C ARG A 92 8.58 12.30 -5.91
N PRO A 93 8.93 13.30 -6.71
CA PRO A 93 8.05 13.82 -7.75
C PRO A 93 8.00 12.86 -8.95
N TRP A 94 6.80 12.68 -9.52
CA TRP A 94 6.55 11.84 -10.69
C TRP A 94 6.15 12.68 -11.89
N GLN A 95 6.49 12.19 -13.08
CA GLN A 95 6.08 12.77 -14.34
C GLN A 95 4.75 12.19 -14.80
N THR A 96 3.83 13.02 -15.29
CA THR A 96 2.62 12.53 -15.97
C THR A 96 2.96 12.09 -17.39
N VAL A 97 2.62 10.85 -17.75
CA VAL A 97 2.87 10.28 -19.08
C VAL A 97 1.60 10.09 -19.89
N ALA A 98 0.45 9.89 -19.23
CA ALA A 98 -0.85 9.81 -19.89
C ALA A 98 -1.97 10.29 -18.94
N GLN A 99 -3.03 10.86 -19.49
CA GLN A 99 -4.18 11.34 -18.73
C GLN A 99 -5.45 11.29 -19.57
N THR A 100 -6.57 10.90 -18.96
CA THR A 100 -7.93 11.03 -19.48
C THR A 100 -8.81 11.72 -18.43
N GLY A 101 -10.13 11.82 -18.65
CA GLY A 101 -11.06 12.32 -17.62
C GLY A 101 -11.17 11.41 -16.39
N SER A 102 -10.86 10.11 -16.52
CA SER A 102 -11.04 9.09 -15.48
C SER A 102 -9.78 8.29 -15.16
N SER A 103 -8.62 8.64 -15.75
CA SER A 103 -7.35 7.96 -15.48
C SER A 103 -6.14 8.86 -15.59
N VAL A 104 -5.07 8.52 -14.88
CA VAL A 104 -3.75 9.11 -15.03
C VAL A 104 -2.67 8.04 -14.86
N THR A 105 -1.66 8.09 -15.70
CA THR A 105 -0.45 7.28 -15.57
C THR A 105 0.72 8.21 -15.24
N LEU A 106 1.43 7.88 -14.17
CA LEU A 106 2.61 8.60 -13.69
C LEU A 106 3.85 7.72 -13.81
N GLN A 107 5.01 8.33 -14.03
CA GLN A 107 6.29 7.64 -14.16
C GLN A 107 7.39 8.30 -13.31
N LEU A 108 8.29 7.48 -12.77
CA LEU A 108 9.48 7.90 -12.02
C LEU A 108 10.65 6.99 -12.41
N THR A 109 11.82 7.57 -12.67
CA THR A 109 13.08 6.81 -12.69
C THR A 109 13.77 7.00 -11.35
N GLY A 110 13.99 5.91 -10.62
CA GLY A 110 14.68 5.89 -9.33
C GLY A 110 16.06 5.28 -9.47
N HIS A 111 17.03 5.85 -8.76
CA HIS A 111 18.35 5.27 -8.58
C HIS A 111 18.82 5.61 -7.17
N ASN A 112 18.75 4.62 -6.28
CA ASN A 112 19.10 4.80 -4.88
C ASN A 112 19.52 3.46 -4.25
N GLY A 113 20.73 3.41 -3.69
CA GLY A 113 21.33 2.17 -3.19
C GLY A 113 21.36 1.07 -4.28
N PRO A 114 20.88 -0.16 -3.99
CA PRO A 114 20.92 -1.27 -4.94
C PRO A 114 19.81 -1.17 -6.01
N PHE A 115 18.94 -0.16 -5.95
CA PHE A 115 17.80 -0.02 -6.83
C PHE A 115 18.10 0.98 -7.94
N HIS A 116 17.96 0.54 -9.18
CA HIS A 116 17.92 1.40 -10.36
C HIS A 116 16.77 0.90 -11.23
N TYR A 117 15.71 1.70 -11.38
CA TYR A 117 14.44 1.24 -11.94
C TYR A 117 13.64 2.35 -12.63
N LEU A 118 12.81 1.92 -13.57
CA LEU A 118 11.69 2.69 -14.09
C LEU A 118 10.41 2.21 -13.41
N ALA A 119 9.73 3.11 -12.71
CA ALA A 119 8.42 2.87 -12.11
C ALA A 119 7.32 3.56 -12.91
N GLU A 120 6.20 2.86 -13.07
CA GLU A 120 4.97 3.37 -13.65
C GLU A 120 3.81 3.07 -12.71
N ILE A 121 2.90 4.02 -12.52
CA ILE A 121 1.66 3.82 -11.77
C ILE A 121 0.46 4.36 -12.55
N ASP A 122 -0.52 3.48 -12.81
CA ASP A 122 -1.80 3.81 -13.45
C ASP A 122 -2.89 3.88 -12.37
N TYR A 123 -3.55 5.02 -12.25
CA TYR A 123 -4.78 5.19 -11.48
C TYR A 123 -5.95 5.34 -12.45
N ARG A 124 -6.99 4.52 -12.28
CA ARG A 124 -8.12 4.48 -13.21
C ARG A 124 -9.45 4.23 -12.50
N LEU A 125 -10.45 5.07 -12.79
CA LEU A 125 -11.82 4.86 -12.35
C LEU A 125 -12.59 4.04 -13.39
N GLN A 126 -13.16 2.91 -12.98
CA GLN A 126 -13.96 2.00 -13.82
C GLN A 126 -15.25 1.62 -13.09
N GLY A 127 -16.39 2.11 -13.56
CA GLY A 127 -17.66 1.92 -12.84
C GLY A 127 -17.55 2.43 -11.40
N THR A 128 -17.90 1.59 -10.43
CA THR A 128 -17.81 1.87 -8.99
C THR A 128 -16.44 1.53 -8.38
N SER A 129 -15.40 1.36 -9.20
CA SER A 129 -14.08 0.92 -8.76
C SER A 129 -12.96 1.90 -9.10
N LEU A 130 -12.02 2.05 -8.17
CA LEU A 130 -10.67 2.52 -8.43
C LEU A 130 -9.77 1.30 -8.71
N VAL A 131 -9.16 1.25 -9.89
CA VAL A 131 -8.10 0.29 -10.24
C VAL A 131 -6.76 1.01 -10.23
N VAL A 132 -5.79 0.44 -9.52
CA VAL A 132 -4.42 0.96 -9.40
C VAL A 132 -3.44 -0.13 -9.79
N ARG A 133 -2.44 0.18 -10.61
CA ARG A 133 -1.37 -0.76 -10.98
C ARG A 133 -0.01 -0.10 -10.90
N ILE A 134 0.91 -0.73 -10.19
CA ILE A 134 2.35 -0.41 -10.20
C ILE A 134 3.04 -1.35 -11.19
N GLY A 135 3.96 -0.82 -11.99
CA GLY A 135 4.95 -1.56 -12.76
C GLY A 135 6.35 -1.08 -12.42
N LEU A 136 7.29 -2.01 -12.24
CA LEU A 136 8.70 -1.72 -11.97
C LEU A 136 9.56 -2.48 -12.96
N THR A 137 10.40 -1.78 -13.71
CA THR A 137 11.40 -2.37 -14.63
C THR A 137 12.79 -2.08 -14.10
N HIS A 138 13.61 -3.11 -13.91
CA HIS A 138 14.97 -2.91 -13.42
C HIS A 138 15.92 -2.41 -14.52
N LEU A 139 16.69 -1.36 -14.24
CA LEU A 139 17.62 -0.72 -15.17
C LEU A 139 19.10 -0.92 -14.79
N GLY A 140 19.35 -1.38 -13.56
CA GLY A 140 20.70 -1.67 -13.05
C GLY A 140 21.38 -2.81 -13.80
N GLU A 141 22.70 -2.91 -13.66
CA GLU A 141 23.48 -4.00 -14.26
C GLU A 141 23.45 -5.26 -13.39
N ALA A 142 23.60 -5.10 -12.07
CA ALA A 142 23.53 -6.17 -11.10
C ALA A 142 22.06 -6.44 -10.70
N PRO A 143 21.59 -7.70 -10.71
CA PRO A 143 20.23 -8.02 -10.28
C PRO A 143 19.94 -7.60 -8.84
N CYS A 144 18.69 -7.28 -8.54
CA CYS A 144 18.26 -6.86 -7.21
C CYS A 144 16.86 -7.39 -6.86
N LEU A 145 16.55 -7.51 -5.56
CA LEU A 145 15.26 -7.95 -5.05
C LEU A 145 14.29 -6.78 -4.98
N TYR A 146 13.19 -6.85 -5.72
CA TYR A 146 12.13 -5.84 -5.73
C TYR A 146 10.86 -6.31 -5.05
N GLY A 147 10.15 -5.34 -4.51
CA GLY A 147 8.83 -5.46 -3.94
C GLY A 147 7.95 -4.26 -4.32
N ALA A 148 6.65 -4.39 -4.09
CA ALA A 148 5.73 -3.26 -4.19
C ALA A 148 4.59 -3.41 -3.20
N GLY A 149 3.90 -2.30 -2.94
CA GLY A 149 2.64 -2.31 -2.19
C GLY A 149 1.85 -1.02 -2.34
N PHE A 150 0.66 -1.00 -1.76
CA PHE A 150 -0.20 0.18 -1.66
C PHE A 150 -0.54 0.44 -0.21
N HIS A 151 -0.55 1.71 0.19
CA HIS A 151 -0.89 2.11 1.56
C HIS A 151 -2.17 2.97 1.60
N PRO A 152 -3.36 2.39 1.34
CA PRO A 152 -4.63 3.11 1.41
C PRO A 152 -5.08 3.33 2.86
N PHE A 153 -5.48 4.55 3.18
CA PHE A 153 -6.05 4.95 4.46
C PHE A 153 -7.57 4.94 4.33
N PHE A 154 -8.25 3.84 4.65
CA PHE A 154 -9.71 3.79 4.57
C PHE A 154 -10.33 4.65 5.67
N TRP A 155 -11.33 5.47 5.33
CA TRP A 155 -12.11 6.17 6.33
C TRP A 155 -12.74 5.14 7.29
N ARG A 156 -12.86 5.46 8.58
CA ARG A 156 -13.61 4.62 9.51
C ARG A 156 -14.34 5.42 10.59
N ASP A 157 -15.27 4.73 11.23
CA ASP A 157 -15.91 5.10 12.49
C ASP A 157 -15.91 3.90 13.48
N GLU A 158 -16.63 4.09 14.58
CA GLU A 158 -16.83 3.08 15.63
C GLU A 158 -17.68 1.87 15.23
N GLN A 159 -18.40 1.94 14.11
CA GLN A 159 -19.23 0.85 13.60
C GLN A 159 -18.57 0.10 12.43
N THR A 160 -17.43 0.60 11.98
CA THR A 160 -16.71 0.04 10.84
C THR A 160 -16.23 -1.37 11.16
N ARG A 161 -16.52 -2.31 10.24
CA ARG A 161 -16.16 -3.72 10.38
C ARG A 161 -15.34 -4.16 9.16
N LEU A 162 -14.35 -5.00 9.40
CA LEU A 162 -13.49 -5.58 8.38
C LEU A 162 -13.73 -7.09 8.30
N ARG A 163 -13.50 -7.66 7.12
CA ARG A 163 -13.46 -9.10 6.91
C ARG A 163 -12.44 -9.45 5.84
N PHE A 164 -11.56 -10.41 6.11
CA PHE A 164 -10.64 -10.96 5.13
C PHE A 164 -10.14 -12.35 5.53
N LEU A 165 -9.61 -13.09 4.55
CA LEU A 165 -9.05 -14.43 4.76
C LEU A 165 -7.54 -14.43 4.59
N ALA A 166 -6.84 -14.86 5.64
CA ALA A 166 -5.40 -15.09 5.65
C ALA A 166 -5.09 -16.41 6.40
N SER A 167 -3.95 -17.03 6.10
CA SER A 167 -3.54 -18.29 6.75
C SER A 167 -2.80 -18.08 8.07
N GLY A 168 -2.28 -16.88 8.31
CA GLY A 168 -1.58 -16.52 9.54
C GLY A 168 -1.09 -15.08 9.54
N VAL A 169 -0.45 -14.71 10.65
CA VAL A 169 0.00 -13.34 10.92
C VAL A 169 1.41 -13.36 11.53
N TRP A 170 2.23 -12.38 11.17
CA TRP A 170 3.46 -12.08 11.92
C TRP A 170 3.15 -11.17 13.10
N GLN A 171 3.64 -11.53 14.28
CA GLN A 171 3.58 -10.64 15.44
C GLN A 171 4.53 -9.46 15.25
N GLU A 172 4.09 -8.29 15.70
CA GLU A 172 4.92 -7.10 15.79
C GLU A 172 5.93 -7.26 16.92
N GLY A 173 7.20 -6.96 16.64
CA GLY A 173 8.27 -6.92 17.62
C GLY A 173 8.81 -5.52 17.86
N ALA A 174 10.03 -5.46 18.41
CA ALA A 174 10.78 -4.23 18.54
C ALA A 174 10.94 -3.55 17.17
N ASP A 175 10.95 -2.21 17.19
CA ASP A 175 11.12 -1.36 16.02
C ASP A 175 10.12 -1.64 14.88
N HIS A 176 8.94 -2.14 15.25
CA HIS A 176 7.86 -2.51 14.32
C HIS A 176 8.25 -3.59 13.30
N LEU A 177 9.29 -4.38 13.59
CA LEU A 177 9.74 -5.48 12.74
C LEU A 177 8.92 -6.76 13.01
N PRO A 178 8.66 -7.58 11.98
CA PRO A 178 7.95 -8.84 12.18
C PRO A 178 8.81 -9.84 12.95
N THR A 179 8.19 -10.57 13.86
CA THR A 179 8.85 -11.63 14.64
C THR A 179 8.34 -13.01 14.20
N ARG A 180 7.58 -13.70 15.07
CA ARG A 180 7.10 -15.06 14.82
C ARG A 180 5.83 -15.04 13.96
N TRP A 181 5.82 -15.88 12.93
CA TRP A 181 4.59 -16.21 12.19
C TRP A 181 3.73 -17.21 12.97
N SER A 182 2.42 -17.00 12.99
CA SER A 182 1.44 -17.88 13.62
C SER A 182 0.22 -18.09 12.73
N SER A 183 -0.18 -19.35 12.53
CA SER A 183 -1.50 -19.70 11.96
C SER A 183 -2.62 -19.63 13.00
N ALA A 184 -2.29 -19.67 14.28
CA ALA A 184 -3.24 -19.49 15.37
C ALA A 184 -3.45 -17.99 15.60
N LEU A 185 -4.56 -17.46 15.08
CA LEU A 185 -4.93 -16.06 15.19
C LEU A 185 -5.55 -15.78 16.57
N ALA A 186 -5.00 -14.81 17.29
CA ALA A 186 -5.64 -14.27 18.48
C ALA A 186 -6.99 -13.62 18.09
N PRO A 187 -8.01 -13.64 18.97
CA PRO A 187 -9.33 -13.13 18.62
C PRO A 187 -9.35 -11.69 18.08
N ASN A 188 -8.51 -10.80 18.60
CA ASN A 188 -8.39 -9.40 18.14
C ASN A 188 -7.69 -9.25 16.77
N LEU A 189 -7.04 -10.31 16.27
CA LEU A 189 -6.38 -10.37 14.96
C LEU A 189 -7.10 -11.33 13.99
N ASP A 190 -8.25 -11.88 14.39
CA ASP A 190 -9.02 -12.80 13.57
C ASP A 190 -10.19 -12.09 12.88
N PHE A 191 -9.92 -11.66 11.64
CA PHE A 191 -10.87 -10.99 10.75
C PHE A 191 -11.53 -11.93 9.74
N ARG A 192 -11.48 -13.26 9.95
CA ARG A 192 -12.19 -14.23 9.09
C ARG A 192 -13.71 -14.04 9.13
N GLN A 193 -14.21 -13.47 10.21
CA GLN A 193 -15.58 -12.99 10.38
C GLN A 193 -15.56 -11.47 10.54
N TRP A 194 -16.72 -10.83 10.28
CA TRP A 194 -16.87 -9.39 10.46
C TRP A 194 -16.46 -8.95 11.86
N ARG A 195 -15.46 -8.06 11.93
CA ARG A 195 -14.92 -7.57 13.20
C ARG A 195 -14.50 -6.12 13.09
N ARG A 196 -14.77 -5.35 14.14
CA ARG A 196 -14.25 -3.98 14.27
C ARG A 196 -12.74 -4.02 14.56
N PRO A 197 -11.91 -3.24 13.85
CA PRO A 197 -10.51 -3.05 14.23
C PRO A 197 -10.45 -2.20 15.51
N GLN A 198 -9.67 -2.63 16.50
CA GLN A 198 -9.64 -2.01 17.83
C GLN A 198 -8.22 -1.78 18.32
N GLY A 199 -7.99 -0.61 18.92
CA GLY A 199 -6.71 -0.20 19.49
C GLY A 199 -5.59 -0.06 18.45
N TRP A 200 -4.36 -0.24 18.92
CA TRP A 200 -3.18 -0.32 18.07
C TRP A 200 -3.18 -1.64 17.28
N LEU A 201 -3.04 -1.52 15.97
CA LEU A 201 -2.85 -2.65 15.06
C LEU A 201 -1.69 -2.32 14.14
N ASN A 202 -0.73 -3.23 14.02
CA ASN A 202 0.37 -3.10 13.09
C ASN A 202 0.89 -4.49 12.71
N HIS A 203 0.11 -5.21 11.90
CA HIS A 203 0.34 -6.63 11.64
C HIS A 203 0.32 -7.01 10.17
N CYS A 204 1.33 -7.79 9.75
CA CYS A 204 1.42 -8.37 8.42
C CYS A 204 0.74 -9.74 8.40
N TYR A 205 -0.22 -9.94 7.51
CA TYR A 205 -0.90 -11.20 7.26
C TYR A 205 -0.30 -11.92 6.05
N GLY A 206 -0.06 -13.21 6.18
CA GLY A 206 0.44 -14.10 5.13
C GLY A 206 -0.63 -15.07 4.63
N GLY A 207 -0.46 -15.54 3.39
CA GLY A 207 -1.46 -16.39 2.73
C GLY A 207 -2.80 -15.68 2.57
N TRP A 208 -2.77 -14.35 2.45
CA TRP A 208 -3.94 -13.54 2.17
C TRP A 208 -4.48 -13.91 0.79
N ARG A 209 -5.79 -14.11 0.68
CA ARG A 209 -6.44 -14.55 -0.56
C ARG A 209 -6.70 -13.41 -1.56
N GLY A 210 -5.98 -12.29 -1.42
CA GLY A 210 -6.09 -11.13 -2.30
C GLY A 210 -7.43 -10.40 -2.22
N GLN A 211 -8.23 -10.61 -1.17
CA GLN A 211 -9.51 -9.92 -0.97
C GLN A 211 -9.73 -9.53 0.48
N ALA A 212 -10.23 -8.31 0.68
CA ALA A 212 -10.69 -7.80 1.97
C ALA A 212 -11.95 -6.96 1.78
N GLU A 213 -12.79 -6.92 2.78
CA GLU A 213 -14.04 -6.15 2.76
C GLU A 213 -14.11 -5.23 3.97
N ILE A 214 -14.74 -4.07 3.76
CA ILE A 214 -15.02 -3.07 4.77
C ILE A 214 -16.50 -2.75 4.72
N GLU A 215 -17.15 -2.72 5.88
CA GLU A 215 -18.53 -2.28 6.01
C GLU A 215 -18.59 -1.06 6.94
N HIS A 216 -19.28 -0.01 6.50
CA HIS A 216 -19.64 1.17 7.29
C HIS A 216 -21.17 1.20 7.48
N PRO A 217 -21.71 0.54 8.53
CA PRO A 217 -23.15 0.40 8.72
C PRO A 217 -23.88 1.75 8.80
N ALA A 218 -23.34 2.71 9.57
CA ALA A 218 -23.90 4.05 9.73
C ALA A 218 -24.05 4.80 8.39
N ARG A 219 -23.15 4.53 7.43
CA ARG A 219 -23.14 5.17 6.11
C ARG A 219 -23.85 4.34 5.03
N ARG A 220 -24.28 3.11 5.34
CA ARG A 220 -24.76 2.12 4.36
C ARG A 220 -23.80 2.01 3.17
N GLN A 221 -22.51 1.89 3.46
CA GLN A 221 -21.43 1.84 2.47
C GLN A 221 -20.61 0.57 2.71
N GLY A 222 -20.46 -0.25 1.68
CA GLY A 222 -19.59 -1.42 1.69
C GLY A 222 -18.48 -1.24 0.66
N LEU A 223 -17.26 -1.63 1.01
CA LEU A 223 -16.10 -1.58 0.13
C LEU A 223 -15.50 -2.98 0.01
N GLN A 224 -15.02 -3.31 -1.18
CA GLN A 224 -14.19 -4.48 -1.41
C GLN A 224 -12.84 -4.05 -1.96
N ILE A 225 -11.79 -4.60 -1.39
CA ILE A 225 -10.42 -4.48 -1.84
C ILE A 225 -10.04 -5.81 -2.47
N SER A 226 -9.41 -5.76 -3.64
CA SER A 226 -8.77 -6.94 -4.22
C SER A 226 -7.37 -6.60 -4.74
N SER A 227 -6.46 -7.58 -4.69
CA SER A 227 -5.10 -7.44 -5.17
C SER A 227 -4.53 -8.78 -5.60
N ASP A 228 -3.55 -8.76 -6.50
CA ASP A 228 -2.70 -9.91 -6.85
C ASP A 228 -1.53 -10.09 -5.86
N GLY A 229 -1.40 -9.22 -4.85
CA GLY A 229 -0.48 -9.37 -3.72
C GLY A 229 -0.88 -10.49 -2.76
N GLY A 230 0.11 -11.23 -2.25
CA GLY A 230 -0.09 -12.34 -1.32
C GLY A 230 -0.09 -11.97 0.17
N PHE A 231 0.15 -10.69 0.47
CA PHE A 231 0.34 -10.18 1.83
C PHE A 231 -0.54 -8.95 2.06
N LEU A 232 -1.01 -8.79 3.29
CA LEU A 232 -1.85 -7.68 3.70
C LEU A 232 -1.34 -7.12 5.02
N MET A 233 -0.91 -5.86 5.06
CA MET A 233 -0.67 -5.17 6.32
C MET A 233 -2.00 -4.59 6.82
N LEU A 234 -2.28 -4.78 8.11
CA LEU A 234 -3.35 -4.07 8.81
C LEU A 234 -2.70 -3.08 9.77
N TYR A 235 -2.98 -1.80 9.56
CA TYR A 235 -2.46 -0.72 10.40
C TYR A 235 -3.59 0.17 10.93
N GLN A 236 -3.60 0.39 12.24
CA GLN A 236 -4.44 1.38 12.93
C GLN A 236 -3.61 1.96 14.08
N PRO A 237 -3.33 3.27 14.09
CA PRO A 237 -2.56 3.87 15.18
C PRO A 237 -3.37 3.93 16.48
N ASP A 238 -4.64 4.33 16.39
CA ASP A 238 -5.50 4.54 17.55
C ASP A 238 -6.99 4.62 17.18
N GLU A 239 -7.84 4.68 18.21
CA GLU A 239 -9.31 4.78 18.10
C GLU A 239 -9.82 6.15 17.60
N GLY A 240 -9.03 7.22 17.70
CA GLY A 240 -9.43 8.59 17.33
C GLY A 240 -9.00 9.02 15.92
N SER A 241 -8.08 8.27 15.29
CA SER A 241 -7.45 8.61 14.01
C SER A 241 -8.41 8.72 12.82
N GLY A 242 -9.60 8.10 12.91
CA GLY A 242 -10.61 8.15 11.86
C GLY A 242 -10.26 7.38 10.59
N PHE A 243 -9.19 6.57 10.60
CA PHE A 243 -8.83 5.67 9.50
C PHE A 243 -8.35 4.29 9.96
N VAL A 244 -8.36 3.33 9.02
CA VAL A 244 -7.64 2.05 9.12
C VAL A 244 -6.97 1.77 7.77
N CYS A 245 -5.78 1.18 7.77
CA CYS A 245 -5.09 0.81 6.55
C CYS A 245 -5.16 -0.70 6.33
N LEU A 246 -5.54 -1.07 5.11
CA LEU A 246 -5.46 -2.43 4.59
C LEU A 246 -4.53 -2.36 3.39
N GLU A 247 -3.28 -2.77 3.56
CA GLU A 247 -2.20 -2.48 2.62
C GLU A 247 -1.81 -3.76 1.86
N PRO A 248 -2.25 -3.95 0.60
CA PRO A 248 -1.76 -5.03 -0.23
C PRO A 248 -0.28 -4.88 -0.50
N GLN A 249 0.48 -5.96 -0.29
CA GLN A 249 1.92 -6.00 -0.52
C GLN A 249 2.27 -7.24 -1.34
N SER A 250 3.27 -7.11 -2.21
CA SER A 250 3.77 -8.24 -3.00
C SER A 250 4.54 -9.24 -2.15
N HIS A 251 5.14 -8.79 -1.04
CA HIS A 251 6.01 -9.57 -0.16
C HIS A 251 5.69 -9.33 1.32
N ALA A 252 6.16 -10.24 2.19
CA ALA A 252 6.08 -10.04 3.64
C ALA A 252 7.01 -8.91 4.10
N ALA A 253 6.65 -8.22 5.19
CA ALA A 253 7.60 -7.34 5.89
C ALA A 253 8.90 -8.12 6.22
N ASN A 254 10.06 -7.48 6.06
CA ASN A 254 11.37 -8.10 6.23
C ASN A 254 11.64 -9.38 5.39
N ALA A 255 10.92 -9.61 4.28
CA ALA A 255 11.13 -10.77 3.41
C ALA A 255 12.57 -10.93 2.89
N HIS A 256 13.36 -9.86 2.86
CA HIS A 256 14.76 -9.88 2.45
C HIS A 256 15.63 -10.82 3.32
N HIS A 257 15.25 -11.04 4.58
CA HIS A 257 15.97 -11.94 5.49
C HIS A 257 15.27 -13.29 5.70
N MET A 258 14.14 -13.53 5.04
CA MET A 258 13.40 -14.77 5.15
C MET A 258 13.84 -15.76 4.07
N ALA A 259 13.88 -17.05 4.43
CA ALA A 259 14.17 -18.11 3.48
C ALA A 259 13.20 -18.05 2.28
N GLY A 260 13.75 -18.04 1.07
CA GLY A 260 12.99 -17.99 -0.17
C GLY A 260 12.41 -16.61 -0.53
N HIS A 261 12.73 -15.55 0.20
CA HIS A 261 12.34 -14.17 -0.09
C HIS A 261 10.85 -14.02 -0.46
N PRO A 262 9.93 -14.44 0.43
CA PRO A 262 8.54 -14.69 0.09
C PRO A 262 7.86 -13.45 -0.50
N GLY A 263 7.57 -13.54 -1.81
CA GLY A 263 6.89 -12.49 -2.57
C GLY A 263 7.79 -11.41 -3.18
N LEU A 264 9.09 -11.37 -2.82
CA LEU A 264 10.05 -10.53 -3.53
C LEU A 264 10.33 -11.13 -4.92
N ARG A 265 10.83 -10.29 -5.82
CA ARG A 265 11.23 -10.67 -7.17
C ARG A 265 12.66 -10.25 -7.43
N LEU A 266 13.52 -11.21 -7.72
CA LEU A 266 14.85 -10.92 -8.24
C LEU A 266 14.70 -10.48 -9.70
N LEU A 267 15.07 -9.25 -10.01
CA LEU A 267 14.99 -8.69 -11.36
C LEU A 267 16.39 -8.47 -11.91
N ALA A 268 16.70 -9.04 -13.07
CA ALA A 268 17.84 -8.67 -13.88
C ALA A 268 17.52 -7.46 -14.76
N ARG A 269 18.51 -6.89 -15.45
CA ARG A 269 18.31 -5.71 -16.30
C ARG A 269 17.22 -5.98 -17.35
N GLY A 270 16.21 -5.13 -17.37
CA GLY A 270 15.05 -5.23 -18.26
C GLY A 270 13.91 -6.09 -17.73
N ASP A 271 14.13 -6.88 -16.68
CA ASP A 271 13.04 -7.64 -16.04
C ASP A 271 12.05 -6.70 -15.37
N ARG A 272 10.80 -7.14 -15.33
CA ARG A 272 9.66 -6.35 -14.81
C ARG A 272 8.88 -7.12 -13.75
N MET A 273 8.40 -6.41 -12.75
CA MET A 273 7.31 -6.86 -11.88
C MET A 273 6.14 -5.86 -11.90
N SER A 274 4.98 -6.33 -11.46
CA SER A 274 3.80 -5.50 -11.28
C SER A 274 3.01 -5.91 -10.04
N LEU A 275 2.23 -4.97 -9.51
CA LEU A 275 1.25 -5.22 -8.46
C LEU A 275 -0.01 -4.41 -8.77
N GLY A 276 -1.18 -5.04 -8.69
CA GLY A 276 -2.47 -4.43 -8.88
C GLY A 276 -3.30 -4.39 -7.60
N MET A 277 -4.07 -3.33 -7.43
CA MET A 277 -5.12 -3.22 -6.43
C MET A 277 -6.39 -2.66 -7.06
N THR A 278 -7.54 -3.16 -6.62
CA THR A 278 -8.84 -2.57 -6.93
C THR A 278 -9.60 -2.29 -5.64
N ILE A 279 -10.13 -1.09 -5.51
CA ILE A 279 -11.06 -0.69 -4.44
C ILE A 279 -12.42 -0.45 -5.10
N SER A 280 -13.42 -1.24 -4.73
CA SER A 280 -14.76 -1.19 -5.30
C SER A 280 -15.77 -0.77 -4.25
N LEU A 281 -16.61 0.21 -4.58
CA LEU A 281 -17.84 0.45 -3.84
C LEU A 281 -18.84 -0.66 -4.18
N LEU A 282 -19.28 -1.39 -3.15
CA LEU A 282 -20.27 -2.45 -3.25
C LEU A 282 -21.67 -1.85 -3.33
N ALA A 283 -22.55 -2.51 -4.09
CA ALA A 283 -23.97 -2.17 -4.08
C ALA A 283 -24.51 -2.31 -2.64
N THR A 284 -25.19 -1.28 -2.15
CA THR A 284 -25.89 -1.38 -0.88
C THR A 284 -26.99 -2.44 -1.03
N PRO A 285 -27.08 -3.42 -0.13
CA PRO A 285 -28.21 -4.35 -0.11
C PRO A 285 -29.54 -3.64 0.14
#